data_AF-A0A8T5UC11-F1
#
_entry.id   AF-A0A8T5UC11-F1
#
_cell.length_a   1.000
_cell.length_b   1.000
_cell.length_c   1.000
_cell.angle_alpha   90.00
_cell.angle_beta   90.00
_cell.angle_gamma   90.00
#
_symmetry.space_group_name_H-M   'P 1'
#
loop_
_entity.id
_entity.type
_entity.pdbx_description
1 polymer ?
#
loop_
_entity_poly.entity_id
_entity_poly.type
_entity_poly.pdbx_seq_one_letter_code
_entity_poly.pdbx_strand_id
1 'polypeptide(L)'
;MAESEHEYRIFGAMYVILGFGLNFYFMFMMPGVQLLSASWFVTYGEGYLLVWFILFFGWLGSFVLIIFGFFLLVRDVLWVVRVSGALCLFLFICYFFVLYSSFWVVFFP
;
A
#
# COMPACT_ATOMS: atom_id res chain seq x y z
N MET A 1 14.23 -19.63 -22.90
CA MET A 1 13.88 -18.21 -23.15
C MET A 1 12.39 -17.92 -22.97
N ALA A 2 11.48 -18.87 -23.21
CA ALA A 2 10.06 -18.73 -22.91
C ALA A 2 9.69 -18.80 -21.42
N GLU A 3 10.49 -19.49 -20.58
CA GLU A 3 10.22 -19.60 -19.13
C GLU A 3 10.28 -18.24 -18.42
N SER A 4 11.25 -17.37 -18.76
CA SER A 4 11.39 -16.07 -18.10
C SER A 4 10.24 -15.10 -18.43
N GLU A 5 9.69 -15.15 -19.64
CA GLU A 5 8.56 -14.30 -20.04
C GLU A 5 7.27 -14.67 -19.29
N HIS A 6 7.08 -15.97 -19.04
CA HIS A 6 5.96 -16.43 -18.23
C HIS A 6 6.10 -16.00 -16.76
N GLU A 7 7.31 -15.99 -16.22
CA GLU A 7 7.58 -15.52 -14.85
C GLU A 7 7.25 -14.03 -14.68
N TYR A 8 7.71 -13.16 -15.59
CA TYR A 8 7.44 -11.71 -15.51
C TYR A 8 5.94 -11.38 -15.56
N ARG A 9 5.18 -12.12 -16.38
CA ARG A 9 3.71 -11.96 -16.44
C ARG A 9 3.03 -12.41 -15.16
N ILE A 10 3.49 -13.50 -14.53
CA ILE A 10 2.99 -13.93 -13.21
C ILE A 10 3.28 -12.85 -12.17
N PHE A 11 4.51 -12.34 -12.10
CA PHE A 11 4.86 -11.26 -11.17
C PHE A 11 4.02 -10.00 -11.41
N GLY A 12 3.80 -9.63 -12.67
CA GLY A 12 2.91 -8.54 -13.05
C GLY A 12 1.49 -8.73 -12.52
N ALA A 13 0.89 -9.90 -12.76
CA ALA A 13 -0.45 -10.23 -12.26
C ALA A 13 -0.52 -10.18 -10.72
N MET A 14 0.50 -10.71 -10.03
CA MET A 14 0.58 -10.66 -8.58
C MET A 14 0.60 -9.21 -8.08
N TYR A 15 1.43 -8.33 -8.64
CA TYR A 15 1.49 -6.92 -8.26
C TYR A 15 0.18 -6.18 -8.52
N VAL A 16 -0.53 -6.49 -9.61
CA VAL A 16 -1.86 -5.93 -9.87
C VAL A 16 -2.85 -6.35 -8.78
N ILE A 17 -2.93 -7.65 -8.47
CA ILE A 17 -3.84 -8.18 -7.45
C ILE A 17 -3.53 -7.57 -6.07
N LEU A 18 -2.25 -7.54 -5.69
CA LEU A 18 -1.79 -6.97 -4.42
C LEU A 18 -2.08 -5.48 -4.35
N GLY A 19 -1.84 -4.76 -5.45
CA GLY A 19 -2.12 -3.34 -5.57
C GLY A 19 -3.60 -3.02 -5.40
N PHE A 20 -4.50 -3.78 -6.05
CA PHE A 20 -5.95 -3.63 -5.85
C PHE A 20 -6.38 -3.96 -4.42
N GLY A 21 -5.88 -5.06 -3.84
CA GLY A 21 -6.19 -5.44 -2.46
C GLY A 21 -5.78 -4.36 -1.45
N LEU A 22 -4.58 -3.80 -1.61
CA LEU A 22 -4.11 -2.69 -0.78
C LEU A 22 -4.92 -1.42 -1.03
N ASN A 23 -5.31 -1.12 -2.28
CA ASN A 23 -6.14 0.03 -2.59
C ASN A 23 -7.49 -0.04 -1.88
N PHE A 24 -8.16 -1.21 -1.95
CA PHE A 24 -9.39 -1.44 -1.21
C PHE A 24 -9.18 -1.29 0.30
N TYR A 25 -8.12 -1.89 0.85
CA TYR A 25 -7.80 -1.74 2.27
C TYR A 25 -7.62 -0.27 2.69
N PHE A 26 -6.77 0.49 2.00
CA PHE A 26 -6.54 1.90 2.32
C PHE A 26 -7.79 2.75 2.09
N MET A 27 -8.59 2.45 1.07
CA MET A 27 -9.86 3.13 0.79
C MET A 27 -10.92 2.87 1.87
N PHE A 28 -11.00 1.68 2.45
CA PHE A 28 -11.92 1.39 3.56
C PHE A 28 -11.39 1.85 4.92
N MET A 29 -10.06 1.91 5.09
CA MET A 29 -9.45 2.46 6.29
C MET A 29 -9.51 3.99 6.32
N MET A 30 -9.44 4.71 5.20
CA MET A 30 -9.54 6.17 5.17
C MET A 30 -10.81 6.74 5.85
N PRO A 31 -12.03 6.21 5.61
CA PRO A 31 -13.24 6.63 6.33
C PRO A 31 -13.24 6.25 7.82
N GLY A 32 -12.76 5.04 8.15
CA GLY A 32 -12.68 4.58 9.55
C GLY A 32 -11.69 5.41 10.37
N VAL A 33 -10.54 5.73 9.77
CA VAL A 33 -9.55 6.66 10.32
C VAL A 33 -10.11 8.08 10.35
N GLN A 34 -10.86 8.55 9.36
CA GLN A 34 -11.52 9.87 9.40
C GLN A 34 -12.42 10.02 10.63
N LEU A 35 -13.26 9.02 10.91
CA LEU A 35 -14.17 9.03 12.06
C LEU A 35 -13.43 8.95 13.40
N LEU A 36 -12.44 8.06 13.54
CA LEU A 36 -11.57 8.00 14.72
C LEU A 36 -10.67 9.23 14.85
N SER A 37 -10.42 9.94 13.76
CA SER A 37 -9.51 11.07 13.76
C SER A 37 -10.11 12.39 14.20
N ALA A 38 -11.44 12.54 14.10
CA ALA A 38 -12.14 13.66 14.70
C ALA A 38 -12.01 13.67 16.24
N SER A 39 -11.90 12.49 16.88
CA SER A 39 -11.62 12.39 18.31
C SER A 39 -10.12 12.48 18.62
N TRP A 40 -9.23 12.07 17.73
CA TRP A 40 -7.77 12.13 17.93
C TRP A 40 -7.13 13.50 17.71
N PHE A 41 -7.69 14.36 16.84
CA PHE A 41 -7.20 15.73 16.65
C PHE A 41 -7.23 16.53 17.97
N VAL A 42 -8.20 16.20 18.83
CA VAL A 42 -8.36 16.82 20.15
C VAL A 42 -7.33 16.31 21.17
N THR A 43 -6.83 15.07 21.00
CA THR A 43 -6.05 14.36 22.01
C THR A 43 -4.55 14.23 21.70
N TYR A 44 -4.16 14.06 20.42
CA TYR A 44 -2.79 13.70 20.03
C TYR A 44 -2.19 14.56 18.90
N GLY A 45 -2.88 15.61 18.44
CA GLY A 45 -2.37 16.72 17.61
C GLY A 45 -1.43 16.34 16.45
N GLU A 46 -0.13 16.22 16.72
CA GLU A 46 0.92 16.03 15.71
C GLU A 46 1.02 14.59 15.16
N GLY A 47 0.71 13.56 15.96
CA GLY A 47 0.78 12.16 15.52
C GLY A 47 -0.24 11.82 14.41
N TYR A 48 -1.30 12.61 14.33
CA TYR A 48 -2.37 12.49 13.34
C TYR A 48 -1.90 12.81 11.91
N LEU A 49 -1.11 13.88 11.73
CA LEU A 49 -0.61 14.28 10.41
C LEU A 49 0.31 13.21 9.82
N LEU A 50 1.12 12.56 10.67
CA LEU A 50 2.02 11.49 10.25
C LEU A 50 1.25 10.25 9.77
N VAL A 51 0.20 9.83 10.49
CA VAL A 51 -0.64 8.69 10.09
C VAL A 51 -1.37 8.99 8.77
N TRP A 52 -1.91 10.20 8.61
CA TRP A 52 -2.54 10.63 7.35
C TRP A 52 -1.58 10.66 6.18
N PHE A 53 -0.37 11.19 6.40
CA PHE A 53 0.68 11.17 5.39
C PHE A 53 1.00 9.73 4.99
N ILE A 54 1.21 8.82 5.95
CA ILE A 54 1.49 7.41 5.67
C ILE A 54 0.34 6.74 4.89
N LEU A 55 -0.92 6.99 5.27
CA LEU A 55 -2.08 6.45 4.57
C LEU A 55 -2.20 6.97 3.13
N PHE A 56 -1.94 8.26 2.92
CA PHE A 56 -1.97 8.87 1.59
C PHE A 56 -0.87 8.31 0.68
N PHE A 57 0.37 8.18 1.19
CA PHE A 57 1.47 7.59 0.44
C PHE A 57 1.30 6.08 0.23
N GLY A 58 0.70 5.37 1.18
CA GLY A 58 0.35 3.95 1.05
C GLY A 58 -0.71 3.73 -0.05
N TRP A 59 -1.74 4.57 -0.07
CA TRP A 59 -2.76 4.57 -1.11
C TRP A 59 -2.17 4.90 -2.49
N LEU A 60 -1.41 5.99 -2.61
CA LEU A 60 -0.77 6.40 -3.86
C LEU A 60 0.23 5.33 -4.36
N GLY A 61 1.05 4.78 -3.45
CA GLY A 61 2.00 3.73 -3.78
C GLY A 61 1.30 2.46 -4.30
N SER A 62 0.13 2.11 -3.76
CA SER A 62 -0.65 0.98 -4.27
C SER A 62 -1.14 1.19 -5.72
N PHE A 63 -1.46 2.43 -6.11
CA PHE A 63 -1.76 2.78 -7.51
C PHE A 63 -0.55 2.60 -8.42
N VAL A 64 0.63 3.05 -7.98
CA VAL A 64 1.87 2.89 -8.74
C VAL A 64 2.20 1.41 -8.92
N LEU A 65 1.95 0.57 -7.90
CA LEU A 65 2.12 -0.88 -7.99
C LEU A 65 1.21 -1.50 -9.06
N ILE A 66 -0.06 -1.07 -9.15
CA ILE A 66 -1.00 -1.53 -10.18
C ILE A 66 -0.49 -1.16 -11.58
N ILE A 67 -0.05 0.08 -11.78
CA ILE A 67 0.45 0.57 -13.06
C ILE A 67 1.69 -0.25 -13.49
N PHE A 68 2.63 -0.48 -12.58
CA PHE A 68 3.81 -1.30 -12.88
C PHE A 68 3.48 -2.78 -13.08
N GLY A 69 2.49 -3.31 -12.37
CA GLY A 69 1.97 -4.65 -12.60
C GLY A 69 1.40 -4.81 -14.02
N PHE A 70 0.60 -3.85 -14.49
CA PHE A 70 0.13 -3.83 -15.89
C PHE A 70 1.28 -3.69 -16.88
N PHE A 71 2.29 -2.88 -16.56
CA PHE A 71 3.45 -2.73 -17.43
C PHE A 71 4.24 -4.04 -17.58
N LEU A 72 4.39 -4.82 -16.50
CA LEU A 72 5.03 -6.14 -16.52
C LEU A 72 4.21 -7.21 -17.25
N LEU A 73 2.89 -7.04 -17.34
CA LEU A 73 2.04 -7.90 -18.17
C LEU A 73 2.24 -7.66 -19.68
N VAL A 74 2.70 -6.46 -20.06
CA VAL A 74 2.85 -6.05 -21.47
C VAL A 74 4.32 -6.07 -21.92
N ARG A 75 5.26 -5.74 -21.03
CA ARG A 75 6.70 -5.68 -21.35
C ARG A 75 7.56 -6.24 -20.23
N ASP A 76 8.50 -7.11 -20.60
CA ASP A 76 9.47 -7.72 -19.68
C ASP A 76 10.63 -6.77 -19.38
N VAL A 77 10.39 -5.75 -18.55
CA VAL A 77 11.43 -4.78 -18.16
C VAL A 77 11.94 -5.08 -16.75
N LEU A 78 13.18 -5.59 -16.68
CA LEU A 78 13.84 -5.97 -15.41
C LEU A 78 13.87 -4.83 -14.38
N TRP A 79 14.06 -3.59 -14.82
CA TRP A 79 14.06 -2.42 -13.93
C TRP A 79 12.70 -2.23 -13.25
N VAL A 80 11.60 -2.45 -13.98
CA VAL A 80 10.25 -2.32 -13.43
C VAL A 80 10.03 -3.36 -12.32
N VAL A 81 10.50 -4.60 -12.49
CA VAL A 81 10.42 -5.63 -11.43
C VAL A 81 11.13 -5.18 -10.15
N ARG A 82 12.35 -4.64 -10.27
CA ARG A 82 13.14 -4.20 -9.12
C ARG A 82 12.46 -3.04 -8.38
N VAL A 83 11.97 -2.06 -9.12
CA VAL A 83 11.27 -0.91 -8.52
C VAL A 83 9.93 -1.34 -7.92
N SER A 84 9.19 -2.23 -8.58
CA SER A 84 7.94 -2.80 -8.07
C SER A 84 8.16 -3.58 -6.77
N GLY A 85 9.25 -4.35 -6.68
CA GLY A 85 9.64 -5.06 -5.47
C GLY A 85 9.97 -4.11 -4.31
N ALA A 86 10.76 -3.06 -4.56
CA ALA A 86 11.06 -2.05 -3.55
C ALA A 86 9.81 -1.30 -3.08
N LEU A 87 8.92 -0.96 -4.02
CA LEU A 87 7.64 -0.33 -3.73
C LEU A 87 6.73 -1.26 -2.90
N CYS A 88 6.69 -2.54 -3.23
CA CYS A 88 5.92 -3.54 -2.47
C CYS A 88 6.43 -3.68 -1.02
N LEU A 89 7.75 -3.68 -0.82
CA LEU A 89 8.34 -3.70 0.52
C LEU A 89 7.98 -2.43 1.32
N PHE A 90 8.05 -1.26 0.69
CA PHE A 90 7.64 -0.01 1.33
C PHE A 90 6.16 -0.05 1.73
N LEU A 91 5.28 -0.48 0.82
CA LEU A 91 3.84 -0.63 1.09
C LEU A 91 3.55 -1.61 2.23
N PHE A 92 4.33 -2.68 2.32
CA PHE A 92 4.22 -3.66 3.40
C PHE A 92 4.60 -3.07 4.77
N ILE A 93 5.66 -2.26 4.82
CA ILE A 93 6.04 -1.51 6.03
C ILE A 93 4.94 -0.52 6.41
N CYS A 94 4.41 0.25 5.46
CA CYS A 94 3.29 1.15 5.69
C CYS A 94 2.06 0.42 6.22
N TYR A 95 1.74 -0.75 5.66
CA TYR A 95 0.62 -1.59 6.10
C TYR A 95 0.80 -2.03 7.56
N PHE A 96 1.97 -2.57 7.93
CA PHE A 96 2.22 -2.98 9.32
C PHE A 96 2.19 -1.82 10.32
N PHE A 97 2.71 -0.66 9.93
CA PHE A 97 2.65 0.53 10.78
C PHE A 97 1.20 0.96 11.03
N VAL A 98 0.37 0.97 9.98
CA VAL A 98 -1.06 1.28 10.10
C VAL A 98 -1.76 0.27 10.99
N LEU A 99 -1.47 -1.03 10.83
CA LEU A 99 -2.05 -2.10 11.64
C LEU A 99 -1.65 -2.00 13.11
N TYR A 100 -0.37 -1.73 13.38
CA TYR A 100 0.16 -1.49 14.72
C TYR A 100 -0.53 -0.28 15.36
N SER A 101 -0.52 0.88 14.69
CA SER A 101 -1.18 2.09 15.20
C SER A 101 -2.66 1.85 15.51
N SER A 102 -3.38 1.14 14.61
CA SER A 102 -4.80 0.79 14.79
C SER A 102 -5.04 -0.16 15.97
N PHE A 103 -4.15 -1.13 16.20
CA PHE A 103 -4.22 -2.03 17.35
C PHE A 103 -4.12 -1.26 18.67
N TRP A 104 -3.17 -0.33 18.78
CA TRP A 104 -3.04 0.49 19.99
C TRP A 104 -4.28 1.34 20.25
N VAL A 105 -4.90 1.90 19.20
CA VAL A 105 -6.15 2.67 19.32
C VAL A 105 -7.29 1.83 19.90
N VAL A 106 -7.42 0.57 19.49
CA VAL A 106 -8.57 -0.28 19.88
C VAL A 106 -8.41 -0.84 21.29
N PHE A 107 -7.18 -1.22 21.69
CA PHE A 107 -6.95 -1.92 22.96
C PHE A 107 -6.56 -1.00 24.13
N PHE A 108 -6.12 0.23 23.85
CA PHE A 108 -5.74 1.22 24.86
C PHE A 108 -6.40 2.57 24.54
N PRO A 109 -7.73 2.70 24.73
CA PRO A 109 -8.45 3.96 24.54
C PRO A 109 -8.05 5.03 25.56
#